data_AF-A0A7S4SK38-F1
#
_entry.id   AF-A0A7S4SK38-F1
#
_cell.length_a   1.000
_cell.length_b   1.000
_cell.length_c   1.000
_cell.angle_alpha   90.00
_cell.angle_beta   90.00
_cell.angle_gamma   90.00
#
_symmetry.space_group_name_H-M   'P 1'
#
loop_
_entity.id
_entity.type
_entity.pdbx_description
1 polymer ?
#
loop_
_entity_poly.entity_id
_entity_poly.type
_entity_poly.pdbx_seq_one_letter_code
_entity_poly.pdbx_strand_id
1 'polypeptide(L)'
;MVEGGQASLVGLAPINFELYKDSHPTTYISTKLCHVGDNLDRYLMGRQFMVIFIAFCINMAGAPVGGAELWGLPKWVIDIFLVTGFAMILLTCMIGQLATQVNASHCMLDYINTYF
;
A
#
# COMPACT_ATOMS: atom_id res chain seq x y z
N MET A 1 -1.12 -1.12 -4.32
CA MET A 1 -2.37 -0.33 -4.52
C MET A 1 -3.10 0.00 -3.21
N VAL A 2 -2.95 -0.83 -2.15
CA VAL A 2 -3.54 -0.65 -0.80
C VAL A 2 -3.19 0.71 -0.16
N GLU A 3 -1.93 1.11 -0.26
CA GLU A 3 -1.39 2.40 0.22
C GLU A 3 -1.97 3.60 -0.54
N GLY A 4 -1.97 3.55 -1.87
CA GLY A 4 -2.50 4.64 -2.70
C GLY A 4 -3.99 4.91 -2.42
N GLY A 5 -4.81 3.88 -2.29
CA GLY A 5 -6.24 4.08 -2.00
C GLY A 5 -6.48 4.71 -0.63
N GLN A 6 -5.57 4.51 0.33
CA GLN A 6 -5.64 5.13 1.65
C GLN A 6 -5.26 6.60 1.56
N ALA A 7 -4.16 6.91 0.84
CA ALA A 7 -3.76 8.27 0.58
C ALA A 7 -4.87 9.08 -0.10
N SER A 8 -5.55 8.50 -1.10
CA SER A 8 -6.68 9.16 -1.77
C SER A 8 -7.87 9.38 -0.84
N LEU A 9 -8.26 8.39 -0.02
CA LEU A 9 -9.41 8.55 0.89
C LEU A 9 -9.15 9.52 2.04
N VAL A 10 -7.92 9.57 2.56
CA VAL A 10 -7.50 10.58 3.55
C VAL A 10 -7.46 11.96 2.91
N GLY A 11 -6.92 12.08 1.69
CA GLY A 11 -6.87 13.33 0.95
C GLY A 11 -8.25 13.87 0.57
N LEU A 12 -9.23 12.99 0.34
CA LEU A 12 -10.61 13.34 0.01
C LEU A 12 -11.53 13.49 1.23
N ALA A 13 -11.10 13.09 2.43
CA ALA A 13 -11.85 13.25 3.67
C ALA A 13 -12.31 14.69 3.98
N PRO A 14 -11.52 15.76 3.72
CA PRO A 14 -11.99 17.13 3.93
C PRO A 14 -12.86 17.68 2.79
N ILE A 15 -13.02 16.96 1.67
CA ILE A 15 -13.70 17.46 0.47
C ILE A 15 -15.14 16.93 0.44
N ASN A 16 -16.11 17.82 0.20
CA ASN A 16 -17.51 17.42 0.08
C ASN A 16 -17.70 16.44 -1.09
N PHE A 17 -18.18 15.24 -0.77
CA PHE A 17 -18.32 14.16 -1.73
C PHE A 17 -19.41 14.39 -2.80
N GLU A 18 -20.39 15.26 -2.54
CA GLU A 18 -21.44 15.58 -3.54
C GLU A 18 -20.87 16.32 -4.78
N LEU A 19 -19.68 16.93 -4.69
CA LEU A 19 -19.06 17.67 -5.80
C LEU A 19 -18.68 16.82 -7.01
N TYR A 20 -18.46 15.52 -6.82
CA TYR A 20 -18.01 14.60 -7.87
C TYR A 20 -18.97 13.43 -8.09
N LYS A 21 -20.22 13.56 -7.63
CA LYS A 21 -21.26 12.55 -7.78
C LYS A 21 -21.53 12.17 -9.23
N ASP A 22 -21.60 13.16 -10.12
CA ASP A 22 -21.95 12.94 -11.54
C ASP A 22 -20.72 12.57 -12.39
N SER A 23 -19.51 12.95 -11.95
CA SER A 23 -18.28 12.68 -12.69
C SER A 23 -17.61 11.36 -12.29
N HIS A 24 -17.62 11.00 -11.00
CA HIS A 24 -16.92 9.83 -10.44
C HIS A 24 -17.84 9.05 -9.48
N PRO A 25 -18.78 8.25 -9.99
CA PRO A 25 -19.82 7.61 -9.18
C PRO A 25 -19.25 6.57 -8.19
N THR A 26 -18.17 5.87 -8.55
CA THR A 26 -17.55 4.86 -7.67
C THR A 26 -16.81 5.53 -6.50
N THR A 27 -16.10 6.62 -6.80
CA THR A 27 -15.46 7.48 -5.78
C THR A 27 -16.51 8.07 -4.84
N TYR A 28 -17.64 8.55 -5.36
CA TYR A 28 -18.75 9.06 -4.54
C TYR A 28 -19.25 8.04 -3.52
N ILE A 29 -19.52 6.80 -3.96
CA ILE A 29 -20.01 5.73 -3.08
C ILE A 29 -18.97 5.41 -1.99
N SER A 30 -17.70 5.30 -2.37
CA SER A 30 -16.61 4.97 -1.46
C SER A 30 -16.39 6.06 -0.40
N THR A 31 -16.33 7.32 -0.83
CA THR A 31 -16.14 8.44 0.09
C THR A 31 -17.37 8.68 0.97
N LYS A 32 -18.59 8.49 0.43
CA LYS A 32 -19.82 8.53 1.23
C LYS A 32 -19.80 7.48 2.33
N LEU A 33 -19.40 6.25 2.02
CA LEU A 33 -19.27 5.17 3.01
C LEU A 33 -18.24 5.50 4.09
N CYS A 34 -17.09 6.06 3.71
CA CYS A 34 -16.05 6.50 4.64
C CYS A 34 -16.49 7.66 5.55
N HIS A 35 -17.37 8.55 5.08
CA HIS A 35 -17.93 9.66 5.86
C HIS A 35 -19.01 9.23 6.86
N VAL A 36 -19.53 8.00 6.78
CA VAL A 36 -20.52 7.51 7.74
C VAL A 36 -19.81 7.08 9.04
N GLY A 37 -19.99 7.87 10.09
CA GLY A 37 -19.48 7.55 11.42
C GLY A 37 -17.96 7.42 11.45
N ASP A 38 -17.47 6.34 12.07
CA ASP A 38 -16.04 6.08 12.28
C ASP A 38 -15.45 5.11 11.21
N ASN A 39 -16.09 5.03 10.05
CA ASN A 39 -15.71 4.06 9.01
C ASN A 39 -14.33 4.37 8.40
N LEU A 40 -13.96 5.65 8.29
CA LEU A 40 -12.65 6.04 7.80
C LEU A 40 -11.55 5.51 8.72
N ASP A 41 -11.64 5.75 10.03
CA ASP A 41 -10.59 5.33 10.97
C ASP A 41 -10.52 3.80 11.11
N ARG A 42 -11.67 3.12 11.11
CA ARG A 42 -11.72 1.65 11.09
C ARG A 42 -11.05 1.07 9.83
N TYR A 43 -11.26 1.72 8.69
CA TYR A 43 -10.62 1.34 7.45
C TYR A 43 -9.11 1.59 7.49
N LEU A 44 -8.66 2.74 8.00
CA LEU A 44 -7.23 3.04 8.18
C LEU A 44 -6.54 2.01 9.07
N MET A 45 -7.17 1.61 10.18
CA MET A 45 -6.65 0.60 11.09
C MET A 45 -6.54 -0.79 10.45
N GLY A 46 -7.63 -1.27 9.80
CA GLY A 46 -7.62 -2.57 9.11
C GLY A 46 -6.61 -2.63 7.96
N ARG A 47 -6.41 -1.50 7.28
CA ARG A 47 -5.41 -1.34 6.21
C ARG A 47 -3.99 -1.45 6.71
N GLN A 48 -3.65 -0.75 7.79
CA GLN A 48 -2.30 -0.80 8.37
C GLN A 48 -1.92 -2.24 8.75
N PHE A 49 -2.87 -3.00 9.30
CA PHE A 49 -2.66 -4.40 9.61
C PHE A 49 -2.35 -5.24 8.35
N MET A 50 -3.12 -5.04 7.27
CA MET A 50 -2.90 -5.75 6.00
C MET A 50 -1.53 -5.41 5.38
N VAL A 51 -1.10 -4.14 5.45
CA VAL A 51 0.22 -3.72 4.94
C VAL A 51 1.34 -4.42 5.68
N ILE A 52 1.27 -4.49 7.02
CA ILE A 52 2.26 -5.20 7.84
C ILE A 52 2.26 -6.70 7.51
N PHE A 53 1.08 -7.31 7.35
CA PHE A 53 0.97 -8.72 6.98
C PHE A 53 1.64 -9.01 5.63
N ILE A 54 1.38 -8.19 4.61
CA ILE A 54 2.00 -8.33 3.28
C ILE A 54 3.53 -8.19 3.40
N ALA A 55 4.02 -7.18 4.12
CA ALA A 55 5.46 -6.99 4.31
C ALA A 55 6.11 -8.19 5.02
N PHE A 56 5.44 -8.78 6.00
CA PHE A 56 5.93 -9.97 6.70
C PHE A 56 5.97 -11.20 5.78
N CYS A 57 4.91 -11.45 5.01
CA CYS A 57 4.87 -12.54 4.03
C CYS A 57 5.97 -12.42 2.97
N ILE A 58 6.21 -11.21 2.44
CA ILE A 58 7.27 -10.97 1.44
C ILE A 58 8.66 -11.19 2.05
N ASN A 59 8.89 -10.71 3.29
CA ASN A 59 10.14 -10.95 3.99
C ASN A 59 10.41 -12.44 4.23
N MET A 60 9.40 -13.21 4.65
CA MET A 60 9.53 -14.66 4.78
C MET A 60 9.80 -15.35 3.43
N ALA A 61 9.14 -14.91 2.35
CA ALA A 61 9.33 -15.49 1.03
C ALA A 61 10.71 -15.23 0.42
N GLY A 62 11.35 -14.10 0.76
CA GLY A 62 12.69 -13.77 0.29
C GLY A 62 13.83 -14.21 1.21
N ALA A 63 13.52 -14.85 2.35
CA ALA A 63 14.54 -15.34 3.27
C ALA A 63 15.34 -16.50 2.64
N PRO A 64 16.69 -16.49 2.75
CA PRO A 64 17.51 -17.53 2.15
C PRO A 64 17.32 -18.87 2.89
N VAL A 65 17.25 -19.96 2.13
CA VAL A 65 17.26 -21.31 2.70
C VAL A 65 18.65 -21.59 3.28
N GLY A 66 18.70 -22.16 4.48
CA GLY A 66 19.95 -22.43 5.19
C GLY A 66 20.94 -23.22 4.32
N GLY A 67 22.14 -22.66 4.13
CA GLY A 67 23.22 -23.28 3.35
C GLY A 67 23.23 -22.97 1.85
N ALA A 68 22.33 -22.12 1.35
CA ALA A 68 22.36 -21.70 -0.05
C ALA A 68 23.47 -20.68 -0.32
N GLU A 69 24.41 -21.01 -1.21
CA GLU A 69 25.33 -20.04 -1.79
C GLU A 69 24.62 -19.26 -2.89
N LEU A 70 24.22 -18.03 -2.59
CA LEU A 70 23.54 -17.18 -3.56
C LEU A 70 24.56 -16.44 -4.44
N TRP A 71 24.62 -16.83 -5.72
CA TRP A 71 25.30 -16.07 -6.80
C TRP A 71 26.79 -15.75 -6.55
N GLY A 72 27.48 -16.50 -5.69
CA GLY A 72 28.88 -16.24 -5.33
C GLY A 72 29.08 -14.93 -4.56
N LEU A 73 28.01 -14.36 -3.99
CA LEU A 73 28.09 -13.12 -3.22
C LEU A 73 28.80 -13.35 -1.87
N PRO A 74 29.54 -12.35 -1.35
CA PRO A 74 30.17 -12.45 -0.05
C PRO A 74 29.13 -12.71 1.05
N LYS A 75 29.45 -13.60 1.99
CA LYS A 75 28.53 -14.02 3.06
C LYS A 75 27.96 -12.85 3.87
N TRP A 76 28.78 -11.82 4.13
CA TRP A 76 28.36 -10.62 4.85
C TRP A 76 27.30 -9.79 4.09
N VAL A 77 27.31 -9.80 2.75
CA VAL A 77 26.30 -9.11 1.94
C VAL A 77 24.97 -9.86 2.00
N ILE A 78 25.02 -11.19 1.89
CA ILE A 78 23.83 -12.05 2.01
C ILE A 78 23.21 -11.90 3.39
N ASP A 79 24.03 -11.92 4.45
CA ASP A 79 23.55 -11.80 5.82
C ASP A 79 22.87 -10.43 6.06
N ILE A 80 23.49 -9.33 5.60
CA ILE A 80 22.89 -8.00 5.79
C ILE A 80 21.64 -7.80 4.94
N PHE A 81 21.64 -8.19 3.66
CA PHE A 81 20.54 -7.84 2.75
C PHE A 81 19.39 -8.85 2.73
N LEU A 82 19.69 -10.14 2.83
CA LEU A 82 18.71 -11.22 2.66
C LEU A 82 18.29 -11.83 4.00
N VAL A 83 19.22 -12.02 4.94
CA VAL A 83 18.86 -12.59 6.25
C VAL A 83 18.11 -11.59 7.13
N THR A 84 18.47 -10.30 7.09
CA THR A 84 17.68 -9.27 7.81
C THR A 84 16.37 -8.90 7.11
N GLY A 85 16.19 -9.29 5.85
CA GLY A 85 15.04 -8.91 5.02
C GLY A 85 15.12 -7.50 4.40
N PHE A 86 16.21 -6.77 4.60
CA PHE A 86 16.35 -5.39 4.12
C PHE A 86 16.13 -5.23 2.61
N ALA A 87 16.66 -6.14 1.79
CA ALA A 87 16.45 -6.11 0.34
C ALA A 87 14.98 -6.28 -0.05
N MET A 88 14.26 -7.16 0.64
CA MET A 88 12.84 -7.44 0.39
C MET A 88 11.95 -6.29 0.84
N ILE A 89 12.29 -5.63 1.95
CA ILE A 89 11.60 -4.42 2.40
C ILE A 89 11.78 -3.30 1.36
N LEU A 90 13.02 -3.03 0.92
CA LEU A 90 13.28 -2.00 -0.08
C LEU A 90 12.52 -2.28 -1.39
N LEU A 91 12.55 -3.52 -1.88
CA LEU A 91 11.80 -3.93 -3.06
C LEU A 91 10.31 -3.64 -2.90
N THR A 92 9.74 -4.02 -1.75
CA THR A 92 8.31 -3.84 -1.45
C THR A 92 7.93 -2.37 -1.38
N CYS A 93 8.76 -1.54 -0.73
CA CYS A 93 8.50 -0.11 -0.61
C CYS A 93 8.61 0.60 -1.97
N MET A 94 9.69 0.36 -2.72
CA MET A 94 9.96 1.07 -3.97
C MET A 94 9.01 0.64 -5.09
N ILE A 95 8.80 -0.66 -5.27
CA ILE A 95 7.98 -1.18 -6.38
C ILE A 95 6.51 -1.32 -5.97
N GLY A 96 6.24 -1.82 -4.76
CA GLY A 96 4.89 -2.18 -4.34
C GLY A 96 4.06 -1.00 -3.81
N GLN A 97 4.69 -0.04 -3.13
CA GLN A 97 3.98 1.03 -2.41
C GLN A 97 4.14 2.39 -3.09
N LEU A 98 5.38 2.84 -3.34
CA LEU A 98 5.69 4.21 -3.73
C LEU A 98 4.97 4.66 -5.00
N ALA A 99 5.03 3.87 -6.07
CA ALA A 99 4.38 4.21 -7.34
C ALA A 99 2.86 4.43 -7.18
N THR A 100 2.23 3.63 -6.33
CA THR A 100 0.79 3.73 -6.08
C THR A 100 0.41 4.93 -5.22
N GLN A 101 1.27 5.32 -4.26
CA GLN A 101 1.08 6.53 -3.46
C GLN A 101 1.24 7.80 -4.29
N VAL A 102 2.26 7.86 -5.16
CA VAL A 102 2.49 9.02 -6.03
C VAL A 102 1.34 9.19 -7.01
N ASN A 103 0.87 8.11 -7.63
CA ASN A 103 -0.28 8.19 -8.55
C ASN A 103 -1.55 8.63 -7.80
N ALA A 104 -1.76 8.09 -6.59
CA ALA A 104 -2.87 8.46 -5.73
C ALA A 104 -2.83 9.93 -5.28
N SER A 105 -1.65 10.51 -5.04
CA SER A 105 -1.54 11.91 -4.60
C SER A 105 -1.81 12.92 -5.73
N HIS A 106 -1.51 12.56 -6.98
CA HIS A 106 -1.78 13.43 -8.12
C HIS A 106 -3.21 13.31 -8.64
N CYS A 107 -3.78 12.10 -8.67
CA CYS A 107 -5.09 11.84 -9.26
C CYS A 107 -6.02 11.12 -8.28
N MET A 108 -6.26 11.71 -7.10
CA MET A 108 -7.00 11.06 -6.01
C MET A 108 -8.39 10.54 -6.41
N LEU A 109 -9.14 11.32 -7.21
CA LEU A 109 -10.51 10.99 -7.64
C LEU A 109 -10.52 9.83 -8.64
N ASP A 110 -9.69 9.90 -9.68
CA ASP A 110 -9.58 8.87 -10.72
C ASP A 110 -9.02 7.56 -10.15
N TYR A 111 -8.07 7.67 -9.23
CA TYR A 111 -7.39 6.53 -8.63
C TYR A 111 -8.35 5.60 -7.88
N ILE A 112 -9.36 6.15 -7.19
CA ILE A 112 -10.39 5.37 -6.49
C ILE A 112 -11.69 5.21 -7.28
N ASN A 113 -11.78 5.78 -8.50
CA ASN A 113 -12.91 5.60 -9.41
C ASN A 113 -12.77 4.35 -10.27
N THR A 114 -12.20 3.28 -9.71
CA THR A 114 -11.94 2.02 -10.43
C THR A 114 -12.64 0.88 -9.68
N TYR A 115 -13.07 -0.16 -10.38
CA TYR A 115 -13.68 -1.37 -9.81
C TYR A 115 -12.67 -2.35 -9.17
N PHE A 116 -11.40 -1.95 -9.06
CA PHE A 116 -10.26 -2.80 -8.67
C PHE A 116 -9.82 -2.53 -7.23
#